data_AF-A0A7R9TK11-F1
#
_entry.id   AF-A0A7R9TK11-F1
#
_cell.length_a   1.000
_cell.length_b   1.000
_cell.length_c   1.000
_cell.angle_alpha   90.00
_cell.angle_beta   90.00
_cell.angle_gamma   90.00
#
_symmetry.space_group_name_H-M   'P 1'
#
loop_
_entity.id
_entity.type
_entity.pdbx_description
1 polymer ?
#
loop_
_entity_poly.entity_id
_entity_poly.type
_entity_poly.pdbx_seq_one_letter_code
_entity_poly.pdbx_strand_id
1 'polypeptide(L)'
;RYVSTISGGTSAQVIQAEDTYSALRDRVAIKIVRAQYAEQAAQEARLLRYLAAPRRGAEEPCEHVVRLLDAFAFEGHACLVMERLYGSLADYALREVPSLPAAEALRATRKIGAQLLATLLYLRRRGVVHADIKPDNILFAEPRGAAGGGGGGSSMRLKLADFGNAFTLAQAPQLFGEGDLQTLDYRAPEVVLGSPFGCEIDAWSAGVALAELALGRPCFSATSAPQLLSQIAGALGRPPPPDVFGSGELYARTMR
;
A
#
# COMPACT_ATOMS: atom_id res chain seq x y z
N ARG A 1 -24.84 9.14 -6.68
CA ARG A 1 -25.78 7.99 -6.82
C ARG A 1 -25.04 6.68 -6.54
N TYR A 2 -25.53 5.82 -5.65
CA TYR A 2 -24.94 4.49 -5.41
C TYR A 2 -24.98 3.60 -6.67
N VAL A 3 -23.94 2.79 -6.88
CA VAL A 3 -23.87 1.83 -7.99
C VAL A 3 -23.73 0.41 -7.47
N SER A 4 -22.69 0.13 -6.68
CA SER A 4 -22.40 -1.21 -6.17
C SER A 4 -21.49 -1.13 -4.95
N THR A 5 -21.45 -2.20 -4.15
CA THR A 5 -20.40 -2.37 -3.13
C THR A 5 -19.16 -2.94 -3.80
N ILE A 6 -17.98 -2.37 -3.51
CA ILE A 6 -16.68 -2.85 -4.01
C ILE A 6 -16.09 -3.83 -3.00
N SER A 7 -16.03 -3.43 -1.73
CA SER A 7 -15.47 -4.25 -0.65
C SER A 7 -16.07 -3.85 0.70
N GLY A 8 -15.95 -4.77 1.68
CA GLY A 8 -16.35 -4.53 3.06
C GLY A 8 -15.31 -5.12 4.01
N GLY A 9 -14.97 -4.37 5.05
CA GLY A 9 -14.00 -4.78 6.06
C GLY A 9 -14.41 -4.37 7.47
N THR A 10 -13.52 -4.66 8.43
CA THR A 10 -13.76 -4.36 9.86
C THR A 10 -13.82 -2.86 10.13
N SER A 11 -13.02 -2.05 9.43
CA SER A 11 -12.92 -0.61 9.66
C SER A 11 -13.81 0.24 8.74
N ALA A 12 -14.07 -0.23 7.52
CA ALA A 12 -14.78 0.54 6.50
C ALA A 12 -15.49 -0.35 5.48
N GLN A 13 -16.46 0.24 4.76
CA GLN A 13 -17.04 -0.30 3.54
C GLN A 13 -16.67 0.62 2.38
N VAL A 14 -16.31 0.04 1.23
CA VAL A 14 -16.03 0.81 0.01
C VAL A 14 -17.13 0.53 -1.01
N ILE A 15 -17.76 1.60 -1.50
CA ILE A 15 -18.79 1.54 -2.53
C ILE A 15 -18.34 2.25 -3.80
N GLN A 16 -18.87 1.83 -4.93
CA GLN A 16 -18.84 2.58 -6.17
C GLN A 16 -20.05 3.50 -6.24
N ALA A 17 -19.82 4.76 -6.59
CA ALA A 17 -20.86 5.75 -6.81
C ALA A 17 -20.65 6.53 -8.11
N GLU A 18 -21.70 7.19 -8.57
CA GLU A 18 -21.71 8.19 -9.63
C GLU A 18 -21.77 9.57 -8.99
N ASP A 19 -20.83 10.45 -9.32
CA ASP A 19 -20.95 11.86 -8.98
C ASP A 19 -22.03 12.51 -9.85
N THR A 20 -23.12 12.94 -9.22
CA THR A 20 -24.25 13.57 -9.92
C THR A 20 -24.08 15.07 -10.13
N TYR A 21 -23.07 15.69 -9.52
CA TYR A 21 -22.71 17.09 -9.70
C TYR A 21 -21.71 17.29 -10.84
N SER A 22 -20.88 16.29 -11.13
CA SER A 22 -20.05 16.26 -12.36
C SER A 22 -20.93 16.09 -13.60
N ALA A 23 -20.75 16.96 -14.60
CA ALA A 23 -21.41 16.85 -15.91
C ALA A 23 -21.06 15.53 -16.63
N LEU A 24 -19.88 14.97 -16.36
CA LEU A 24 -19.40 13.70 -16.94
C LEU A 24 -19.94 12.47 -16.20
N ARG A 25 -20.64 12.66 -15.07
CA ARG A 25 -21.13 11.58 -14.20
C ARG A 25 -20.04 10.58 -13.83
N ASP A 26 -18.88 11.11 -13.45
CA ASP A 26 -17.70 10.32 -13.14
C ASP A 26 -17.98 9.26 -12.08
N ARG A 27 -17.42 8.06 -12.28
CA ARG A 27 -17.45 7.00 -11.28
C ARG A 27 -16.39 7.27 -10.23
N VAL A 28 -16.78 7.20 -8.96
CA VAL A 28 -15.91 7.39 -7.80
C VAL A 28 -16.01 6.18 -6.87
N ALA A 29 -14.99 6.00 -6.04
CA ALA A 29 -15.04 5.11 -4.89
C ALA A 29 -15.31 5.94 -3.62
N ILE A 30 -16.21 5.49 -2.76
CA ILE A 30 -16.46 6.14 -1.46
C ILE A 30 -16.14 5.12 -0.37
N LYS A 31 -15.11 5.41 0.43
CA LYS A 31 -14.75 4.66 1.64
C LYS A 31 -15.54 5.24 2.81
N ILE A 32 -16.53 4.49 3.28
CA ILE A 32 -17.39 4.83 4.41
C ILE A 32 -16.80 4.16 5.65
N VAL A 33 -16.20 4.95 6.52
CA VAL A 33 -15.48 4.47 7.70
C VAL A 33 -16.46 4.35 8.88
N ARG A 34 -16.35 3.28 9.67
CA ARG A 34 -17.19 3.12 10.87
C ARG A 34 -16.94 4.27 11.84
N ALA A 35 -17.99 4.71 12.55
CA ALA A 35 -17.94 5.88 13.41
C ALA A 35 -16.80 5.85 14.45
N GLN A 36 -16.47 4.68 15.02
CA GLN A 36 -15.38 4.57 15.99
C GLN A 36 -13.97 4.82 15.39
N TYR A 37 -13.84 4.84 14.06
CA TYR A 37 -12.57 5.07 13.36
C TYR A 37 -12.55 6.42 12.60
N ALA A 38 -13.43 7.37 12.98
CA ALA A 38 -13.54 8.65 12.29
C ALA A 38 -12.27 9.51 12.39
N GLU A 39 -11.51 9.42 13.49
CA GLU A 39 -10.24 10.13 13.66
C GLU A 39 -9.17 9.61 12.72
N GLN A 40 -9.05 8.28 12.60
CA GLN A 40 -8.15 7.61 11.64
C GLN A 40 -8.51 8.01 10.21
N ALA A 41 -9.80 8.07 9.86
CA ALA A 41 -10.24 8.55 8.55
C ALA A 41 -9.85 10.02 8.28
N ALA A 42 -9.98 10.88 9.30
CA ALA A 42 -9.56 12.27 9.20
C ALA A 42 -8.03 12.40 9.02
N GLN A 43 -7.25 11.55 9.69
CA GLN A 43 -5.80 11.46 9.49
C GLN A 43 -5.44 10.98 8.08
N GLU A 44 -6.10 9.93 7.58
CA GLU A 44 -5.94 9.43 6.21
C GLU A 44 -6.23 10.54 5.19
N ALA A 45 -7.33 11.28 5.35
CA ALA A 45 -7.67 12.39 4.48
C ALA A 45 -6.62 13.52 4.51
N ARG A 46 -6.09 13.86 5.70
CA ARG A 46 -5.02 14.86 5.86
C ARG A 46 -3.74 14.40 5.17
N LEU A 47 -3.35 13.13 5.32
CA LEU A 47 -2.16 12.57 4.68
C LEU A 47 -2.29 12.54 3.16
N LEU A 48 -3.44 12.12 2.62
CA LEU A 48 -3.67 12.12 1.18
C LEU A 48 -3.65 13.54 0.59
N ARG A 49 -4.25 14.52 1.26
CA ARG A 49 -4.15 15.94 0.86
C ARG A 49 -2.70 16.43 0.92
N TYR A 50 -1.96 16.06 1.96
CA TYR A 50 -0.53 16.36 2.05
C TYR A 50 0.21 15.72 0.86
N LEU A 51 0.01 14.44 0.54
CA LEU A 51 0.67 13.77 -0.58
C LEU A 51 0.28 14.35 -1.95
N ALA A 52 -0.89 14.98 -2.09
CA ALA A 52 -1.31 15.65 -3.32
C ALA A 52 -0.79 17.10 -3.44
N ALA A 53 -0.30 17.69 -2.34
CA ALA A 53 0.18 19.07 -2.34
C ALA A 53 1.58 19.19 -2.96
N PRO A 54 1.79 20.07 -3.97
CA PRO A 54 3.10 20.30 -4.57
C PRO A 54 4.13 20.75 -3.53
N ARG A 55 5.38 20.29 -3.63
CA ARG A 55 6.50 20.93 -2.90
C ARG A 55 6.96 22.16 -3.65
N ARG A 56 7.34 23.20 -2.91
CA ARG A 56 8.12 24.32 -3.46
C ARG A 56 9.38 23.73 -4.10
N GLY A 57 9.50 23.81 -5.43
CA GLY A 57 10.69 23.36 -6.16
C GLY A 57 10.59 22.07 -6.98
N ALA A 58 9.40 21.71 -7.50
CA ALA A 58 9.22 20.88 -8.72
C ALA A 58 8.96 19.36 -8.59
N GLU A 59 8.70 18.80 -7.41
CA GLU A 59 8.21 17.40 -7.34
C GLU A 59 6.68 17.37 -7.50
N GLU A 60 6.22 16.94 -8.67
CA GLU A 60 4.81 16.68 -8.97
C GLU A 60 4.26 15.55 -8.08
N PRO A 61 2.96 15.55 -7.76
CA PRO A 61 2.33 14.44 -7.06
C PRO A 61 2.54 13.10 -7.78
N CYS A 62 2.86 12.05 -7.02
CA CYS A 62 3.06 10.73 -7.59
C CYS A 62 1.76 10.18 -8.19
N GLU A 63 1.77 9.87 -9.49
CA GLU A 63 0.61 9.29 -10.18
C GLU A 63 0.20 7.92 -9.64
N HIS A 64 1.11 7.23 -8.94
CA HIS A 64 0.91 5.90 -8.36
C HIS A 64 0.38 5.93 -6.90
N VAL A 65 -0.08 7.08 -6.42
CA VAL A 65 -0.84 7.20 -5.16
C VAL A 65 -2.32 7.44 -5.49
N VAL A 66 -3.23 6.82 -4.74
CA VAL A 66 -4.67 7.06 -4.87
C VAL A 66 -5.00 8.53 -4.58
N ARG A 67 -5.84 9.14 -5.43
CA ARG A 67 -6.30 10.51 -5.24
C ARG A 67 -7.54 10.56 -4.37
N LEU A 68 -7.46 11.37 -3.31
CA LEU A 68 -8.62 11.87 -2.59
C LEU A 68 -9.25 13.01 -3.40
N LEU A 69 -10.51 12.86 -3.75
CA LEU A 69 -11.30 13.86 -4.46
C LEU A 69 -12.05 14.77 -3.47
N ASP A 70 -12.62 14.18 -2.42
CA ASP A 70 -13.34 14.90 -1.38
C ASP A 70 -13.37 14.09 -0.07
N ALA A 71 -13.71 14.74 1.05
CA ALA A 71 -14.00 14.05 2.30
C ALA A 71 -15.08 14.79 3.09
N PHE A 72 -16.09 14.06 3.55
CA PHE A 72 -17.23 14.61 4.30
C PHE A 72 -17.66 13.67 5.43
N ALA A 73 -18.55 14.14 6.29
CA ALA A 73 -19.20 13.32 7.32
C ALA A 73 -20.67 13.09 6.96
N PHE A 74 -21.18 11.88 7.17
CA PHE A 74 -22.57 11.53 6.95
C PHE A 74 -23.04 10.55 8.02
N GLU A 75 -24.09 10.91 8.76
CA GLU A 75 -24.67 10.09 9.84
C GLU A 75 -23.64 9.55 10.86
N GLY A 76 -22.63 10.37 11.20
CA GLY A 76 -21.57 9.99 12.14
C GLY A 76 -20.43 9.16 11.52
N HIS A 77 -20.51 8.84 10.23
CA HIS A 77 -19.45 8.18 9.47
C HIS A 77 -18.58 9.19 8.74
N ALA A 78 -17.27 8.98 8.75
CA ALA A 78 -16.36 9.70 7.87
C ALA A 78 -16.35 9.01 6.50
N CYS A 79 -16.53 9.81 5.44
CA CYS A 79 -16.62 9.35 4.06
C CYS A 79 -15.48 9.97 3.25
N LEU A 80 -14.61 9.14 2.68
CA LEU A 80 -13.54 9.56 1.79
C LEU A 80 -13.94 9.26 0.34
N VAL A 81 -14.07 10.30 -0.48
CA VAL A 81 -14.33 10.16 -1.92
C VAL A 81 -12.99 10.09 -2.64
N MET A 82 -12.77 9.00 -3.34
CA MET A 82 -11.54 8.68 -4.04
C MET A 82 -11.79 8.45 -5.52
N GLU A 83 -10.74 8.60 -6.33
CA GLU A 83 -10.80 8.19 -7.74
C GLU A 83 -11.14 6.69 -7.85
N ARG A 84 -11.87 6.32 -8.91
CA ARG A 84 -12.16 4.91 -9.15
C ARG A 84 -10.90 4.16 -9.59
N LEU A 85 -10.62 3.07 -8.88
CA LEU A 85 -9.60 2.07 -9.21
C LEU A 85 -10.27 0.73 -9.53
N TYR A 86 -9.50 -0.22 -10.04
CA TYR A 86 -9.98 -1.50 -10.55
C TYR A 86 -9.04 -2.59 -10.10
N GLY A 87 -9.57 -3.76 -9.72
CA GLY A 87 -8.81 -5.01 -9.51
C GLY A 87 -7.59 -4.90 -8.58
N SER A 88 -7.51 -5.72 -7.55
CA SER A 88 -6.29 -5.76 -6.76
C SER A 88 -5.17 -6.53 -7.46
N LEU A 89 -3.94 -6.28 -7.04
CA LEU A 89 -2.82 -7.10 -7.43
C LEU A 89 -2.95 -8.52 -6.86
N ALA A 90 -3.67 -8.69 -5.74
CA ALA A 90 -4.07 -9.99 -5.21
C ALA A 90 -4.96 -10.76 -6.21
N ASP A 91 -6.00 -10.11 -6.76
CA ASP A 91 -6.86 -10.70 -7.78
C ASP A 91 -6.06 -11.06 -9.05
N TYR A 92 -5.14 -10.18 -9.47
CA TYR A 92 -4.27 -10.43 -10.61
C TYR A 92 -3.36 -11.65 -10.38
N ALA A 93 -2.73 -11.73 -9.20
CA ALA A 93 -1.87 -12.84 -8.80
C ALA A 93 -2.63 -14.17 -8.77
N LEU A 94 -3.90 -14.15 -8.34
CA LEU A 94 -4.72 -15.36 -8.24
C LEU A 94 -5.30 -15.81 -9.59
N ARG A 95 -5.75 -14.86 -10.43
CA ARG A 95 -6.58 -15.18 -11.61
C ARG A 95 -5.82 -15.15 -12.93
N GLU A 96 -4.82 -14.28 -13.06
CA GLU A 96 -4.13 -14.08 -14.34
C GLU A 96 -2.73 -14.70 -14.33
N VAL A 97 -1.92 -14.45 -13.30
CA VAL A 97 -0.52 -14.92 -13.23
C VAL A 97 -0.36 -16.43 -13.48
N PRO A 98 -1.21 -17.34 -12.95
CA PRO A 98 -1.07 -18.78 -13.18
C PRO A 98 -1.25 -19.20 -14.65
N SER A 99 -1.93 -18.39 -15.45
CA SER A 99 -2.17 -18.65 -16.87
C SER A 99 -1.10 -18.06 -17.79
N LEU A 100 -0.22 -17.20 -17.27
CA LEU A 100 0.80 -16.53 -18.07
C LEU A 100 2.04 -17.41 -18.26
N PRO A 101 2.69 -17.33 -19.44
CA PRO A 101 4.04 -17.86 -19.60
C PRO A 101 4.99 -17.23 -18.57
N ALA A 102 5.93 -18.01 -18.01
CA ALA A 102 6.83 -17.54 -16.95
C ALA A 102 7.60 -16.26 -17.32
N ALA A 103 8.02 -16.13 -18.59
CA ALA A 103 8.69 -14.92 -19.08
C ALA A 103 7.77 -13.69 -19.10
N GLU A 104 6.46 -13.87 -19.33
CA GLU A 104 5.46 -12.80 -19.27
C GLU A 104 5.14 -12.40 -17.84
N ALA A 105 4.96 -13.37 -16.95
CA ALA A 105 4.78 -13.14 -15.52
C ALA A 105 5.96 -12.33 -14.96
N LEU A 106 7.20 -12.73 -15.27
CA LEU A 106 8.40 -11.99 -14.84
C LEU A 106 8.46 -10.57 -15.41
N ARG A 107 8.08 -10.37 -16.69
CA ARG A 107 8.00 -9.03 -17.28
C ARG A 107 6.95 -8.16 -16.59
N ALA A 108 5.80 -8.72 -16.24
CA ALA A 108 4.78 -8.03 -15.47
C ALA A 108 5.31 -7.65 -14.07
N THR A 109 5.88 -8.59 -13.33
CA THR A 109 6.47 -8.35 -12.00
C THR A 109 7.52 -7.24 -12.02
N ARG A 110 8.38 -7.17 -13.05
CA ARG A 110 9.36 -6.08 -13.21
C ARG A 110 8.69 -4.72 -13.41
N LYS A 111 7.64 -4.63 -14.23
CA LYS A 111 6.88 -3.38 -14.46
C LYS A 111 6.15 -2.92 -13.20
N ILE A 112 5.59 -3.88 -12.46
CA ILE A 112 4.92 -3.65 -11.17
C ILE A 112 5.93 -3.12 -10.15
N GLY A 113 7.08 -3.81 -10.02
CA GLY A 113 8.14 -3.42 -9.10
C GLY A 113 8.71 -2.04 -9.38
N ALA A 114 8.91 -1.67 -10.65
CA ALA A 114 9.38 -0.33 -11.01
C ALA A 114 8.44 0.78 -10.53
N GLN A 115 7.12 0.60 -10.73
CA GLN A 115 6.11 1.56 -10.26
C GLN A 115 6.05 1.62 -8.73
N LEU A 116 6.02 0.46 -8.07
CA LEU A 116 5.95 0.38 -6.61
C LEU A 116 7.18 1.04 -5.95
N LEU A 117 8.39 0.76 -6.45
CA LEU A 117 9.62 1.36 -5.95
C LEU A 117 9.66 2.88 -6.17
N ALA A 118 9.15 3.37 -7.30
CA ALA A 118 9.00 4.81 -7.54
C ALA A 118 8.03 5.45 -6.53
N THR A 119 6.90 4.79 -6.23
CA THR A 119 5.96 5.22 -5.18
C THR A 119 6.62 5.27 -3.81
N LEU A 120 7.39 4.23 -3.43
CA LEU A 120 8.10 4.19 -2.15
C LEU A 120 9.14 5.30 -2.03
N LEU A 121 9.87 5.59 -3.10
CA LEU A 121 10.83 6.69 -3.13
C LEU A 121 10.12 8.03 -2.91
N TYR A 122 8.96 8.23 -3.54
CA TYR A 122 8.12 9.41 -3.32
C TYR A 122 7.66 9.51 -1.86
N LEU A 123 7.08 8.45 -1.28
CA LEU A 123 6.62 8.44 0.12
C LEU A 123 7.76 8.74 1.08
N ARG A 124 8.94 8.14 0.86
CA ARG A 124 10.15 8.42 1.65
C ARG A 124 10.56 9.89 1.60
N ARG A 125 10.57 10.50 0.41
CA ARG A 125 10.86 11.94 0.26
C ARG A 125 9.81 12.80 0.98
N ARG A 126 8.55 12.37 0.99
CA ARG A 126 7.45 13.01 1.71
C ARG A 126 7.48 12.75 3.21
N GLY A 127 8.32 11.82 3.70
CA GLY A 127 8.41 11.44 5.10
C GLY A 127 7.16 10.70 5.58
N VAL A 128 6.56 9.87 4.71
CA VAL A 128 5.36 9.09 4.98
C VAL A 128 5.69 7.61 4.93
N VAL A 129 5.15 6.85 5.88
CA VAL A 129 5.15 5.39 5.91
C VAL A 129 3.70 4.93 5.69
N HIS A 130 3.48 4.03 4.75
CA HIS A 130 2.16 3.47 4.44
C HIS A 130 1.74 2.42 5.46
N ALA A 131 2.66 1.55 5.86
CA ALA A 131 2.51 0.55 6.91
C ALA A 131 1.40 -0.50 6.69
N ASP A 132 0.93 -0.68 5.44
CA ASP A 132 0.02 -1.78 5.07
C ASP A 132 0.13 -2.11 3.58
N ILE A 133 1.36 -2.16 3.06
CA ILE A 133 1.59 -2.55 1.67
C ILE A 133 1.39 -4.05 1.55
N LYS A 134 0.44 -4.44 0.70
CA LYS A 134 0.13 -5.81 0.33
C LYS A 134 -0.56 -5.83 -1.04
N PRO A 135 -0.61 -6.96 -1.75
CA PRO A 135 -1.26 -7.06 -3.05
C PRO A 135 -2.71 -6.55 -3.09
N ASP A 136 -3.47 -6.67 -1.99
CA ASP A 136 -4.84 -6.14 -1.90
C ASP A 136 -4.92 -4.61 -2.02
N ASN A 137 -3.89 -3.90 -1.55
CA ASN A 137 -3.83 -2.44 -1.51
C ASN A 137 -3.13 -1.83 -2.74
N ILE A 138 -2.65 -2.65 -3.67
CA ILE A 138 -2.05 -2.22 -4.93
C ILE A 138 -3.07 -2.46 -6.04
N LEU A 139 -3.69 -1.40 -6.55
CA LEU A 139 -4.83 -1.49 -7.47
C LEU A 139 -4.46 -0.99 -8.88
N PHE A 140 -5.17 -1.45 -9.91
CA PHE A 140 -5.02 -0.90 -11.26
C PHE A 140 -5.75 0.43 -11.41
N ALA A 141 -5.12 1.37 -12.09
CA ALA A 141 -5.71 2.67 -12.42
C ALA A 141 -6.73 2.59 -13.57
N GLU A 142 -6.70 1.51 -14.35
CA GLU A 142 -7.56 1.29 -15.53
C GLU A 142 -8.10 -0.16 -15.52
N PRO A 143 -9.29 -0.42 -16.09
CA PRO A 143 -9.81 -1.78 -16.18
C PRO A 143 -8.90 -2.64 -17.04
N ARG A 144 -8.59 -3.84 -16.56
CA ARG A 144 -7.83 -4.82 -17.35
C ARG A 144 -8.66 -5.28 -18.55
N GLY A 145 -8.05 -5.31 -19.74
CA GLY A 145 -8.72 -5.68 -20.99
C GLY A 145 -9.47 -4.54 -21.71
N ALA A 146 -9.48 -3.32 -21.18
CA ALA A 146 -10.08 -2.16 -21.85
C ALA A 146 -9.24 -1.61 -23.03
N ALA A 147 -8.05 -2.17 -23.29
CA ALA A 147 -7.26 -1.91 -24.49
C ALA A 147 -7.89 -2.63 -25.70
N GLY A 148 -9.02 -2.12 -26.17
CA GLY A 148 -9.61 -2.51 -27.44
C GLY A 148 -8.77 -1.98 -28.60
N GLY A 149 -8.15 -2.90 -29.36
CA GLY A 149 -7.51 -2.61 -30.65
C GLY A 149 -6.07 -3.12 -30.75
N GLY A 150 -5.92 -4.23 -31.48
CA GLY A 150 -4.68 -4.82 -32.02
C GLY A 150 -3.31 -4.26 -31.59
N GLY A 151 -2.55 -5.06 -30.84
CA GLY A 151 -1.08 -5.07 -30.95
C GLY A 151 -0.26 -4.30 -29.91
N GLY A 152 -0.85 -3.68 -28.87
CA GLY A 152 -0.10 -2.96 -27.83
C GLY A 152 -0.50 -3.41 -26.43
N GLY A 153 0.47 -3.80 -25.60
CA GLY A 153 0.21 -4.39 -24.27
C GLY A 153 -0.72 -3.56 -23.39
N SER A 154 -1.61 -4.24 -22.66
CA SER A 154 -2.48 -3.62 -21.65
C SER A 154 -1.68 -2.66 -20.76
N SER A 155 -2.13 -1.41 -20.68
CA SER A 155 -1.64 -0.44 -19.71
C SER A 155 -1.71 -1.08 -18.32
N MET A 156 -0.56 -1.18 -17.65
CA MET A 156 -0.41 -1.77 -16.31
C MET A 156 -0.09 -0.65 -15.33
N ARG A 157 -0.86 0.45 -15.37
CA ARG A 157 -0.68 1.54 -14.41
C ARG A 157 -1.28 1.15 -13.07
N LEU A 158 -0.47 1.21 -12.02
CA LEU A 158 -0.85 0.88 -10.66
C LEU A 158 -0.96 2.11 -9.77
N LYS A 159 -1.79 2.01 -8.73
CA LYS A 159 -1.92 2.97 -7.65
C LYS A 159 -1.94 2.25 -6.32
N LEU A 160 -1.14 2.74 -5.37
CA LEU A 160 -1.17 2.34 -3.98
C LEU A 160 -2.35 3.04 -3.29
N ALA A 161 -3.17 2.25 -2.61
CA ALA A 161 -4.39 2.67 -1.93
C ALA A 161 -4.39 2.25 -0.46
N ASP A 162 -5.38 2.75 0.29
CA ASP A 162 -5.58 2.50 1.72
C ASP A 162 -4.48 3.05 2.64
N PHE A 163 -4.52 4.36 2.88
CA PHE A 163 -3.60 5.06 3.77
C PHE A 163 -4.14 5.11 5.22
N GLY A 164 -5.06 4.22 5.58
CA GLY A 164 -5.70 4.19 6.90
C GLY A 164 -4.74 3.93 8.06
N ASN A 165 -3.67 3.16 7.80
CA ASN A 165 -2.58 2.89 8.75
C ASN A 165 -1.36 3.79 8.56
N ALA A 166 -1.41 4.72 7.59
CA ALA A 166 -0.24 5.52 7.24
C ALA A 166 0.03 6.58 8.31
N PHE A 167 1.32 6.90 8.48
CA PHE A 167 1.80 7.91 9.42
C PHE A 167 3.02 8.64 8.87
N THR A 168 3.35 9.77 9.49
CA THR A 168 4.56 10.53 9.16
C THR A 168 5.76 10.03 9.96
N LEU A 169 6.98 10.17 9.44
CA LEU A 169 8.19 9.81 10.18
C LEU A 169 8.31 10.53 11.53
N ALA A 170 7.71 11.72 11.69
CA ALA A 170 7.65 12.43 12.96
C ALA A 170 6.81 11.71 14.02
N GLN A 171 5.84 10.89 13.60
CA GLN A 171 4.99 10.07 14.49
C GLN A 171 5.60 8.70 14.79
N ALA A 172 6.56 8.22 13.98
CA ALA A 172 7.14 6.89 14.11
C ALA A 172 7.62 6.53 15.52
N PRO A 173 8.29 7.43 16.28
CA PRO A 173 8.75 7.10 17.64
C PRO A 173 7.66 6.71 18.63
N GLN A 174 6.41 7.14 18.39
CA GLN A 174 5.26 6.82 19.25
C GLN A 174 4.75 5.39 19.02
N LEU A 175 5.10 4.79 17.88
CA LEU A 175 4.64 3.47 17.44
C LEU A 175 5.68 2.37 17.69
N PHE A 176 6.86 2.73 18.20
CA PHE A 176 7.90 1.75 18.52
C PHE A 176 7.43 0.83 19.63
N GLY A 177 7.67 -0.47 19.46
CA GLY A 177 7.23 -1.50 20.41
C GLY A 177 5.75 -1.89 20.27
N GLU A 178 4.94 -1.23 19.44
CA GLU A 178 3.52 -1.58 19.29
C GLU A 178 3.29 -2.93 18.61
N GLY A 179 4.27 -3.48 17.88
CA GLY A 179 4.31 -4.87 17.39
C GLY A 179 3.20 -5.30 16.41
N ASP A 180 2.10 -4.55 16.33
CA ASP A 180 0.89 -4.80 15.54
C ASP A 180 0.70 -3.79 14.40
N LEU A 181 1.81 -3.37 13.81
CA LEU A 181 1.85 -2.56 12.60
C LEU A 181 2.04 -3.47 11.38
N GLN A 182 1.46 -3.13 10.23
CA GLN A 182 1.43 -3.96 9.00
C GLN A 182 0.60 -5.24 9.12
N THR A 183 0.02 -5.67 8.00
CA THR A 183 -0.53 -7.03 7.87
C THR A 183 0.56 -8.06 8.14
N LEU A 184 0.27 -9.07 8.98
CA LEU A 184 1.27 -9.98 9.55
C LEU A 184 2.22 -10.59 8.50
N ASP A 185 1.70 -11.16 7.42
CA ASP A 185 2.54 -11.81 6.39
C ASP A 185 3.48 -10.84 5.63
N TYR A 186 3.23 -9.54 5.70
CA TYR A 186 4.04 -8.49 5.07
C TYR A 186 4.82 -7.66 6.10
N ARG A 187 4.77 -8.03 7.38
CA ARG A 187 5.35 -7.29 8.50
C ARG A 187 6.88 -7.42 8.51
N ALA A 188 7.56 -6.28 8.66
CA ALA A 188 9.01 -6.22 8.70
C ALA A 188 9.56 -6.81 10.01
N PRO A 189 10.73 -7.48 10.00
CA PRO A 189 11.27 -8.12 11.19
C PRO A 189 11.54 -7.13 12.32
N GLU A 190 12.00 -5.91 12.03
CA GLU A 190 12.20 -4.84 13.02
C GLU A 190 10.90 -4.43 13.71
N VAL A 191 9.76 -4.47 13.02
CA VAL A 191 8.44 -4.22 13.61
C VAL A 191 8.04 -5.36 14.53
N VAL A 192 8.23 -6.62 14.10
CA VAL A 192 7.94 -7.80 14.93
C VAL A 192 8.79 -7.81 16.20
N LEU A 193 10.05 -7.35 16.10
CA LEU A 193 11.00 -7.27 17.21
C LEU A 193 10.83 -6.01 18.07
N GLY A 194 9.92 -5.09 17.71
CA GLY A 194 9.70 -3.83 18.43
C GLY A 194 10.88 -2.86 18.37
N SER A 195 11.74 -2.97 17.36
CA SER A 195 12.89 -2.09 17.13
C SER A 195 12.45 -0.76 16.51
N PRO A 196 13.28 0.31 16.58
CA PRO A 196 13.04 1.52 15.81
C PRO A 196 12.95 1.23 14.32
N PHE A 197 12.02 1.88 13.64
CA PHE A 197 11.75 1.70 12.21
C PHE A 197 11.35 3.01 11.53
N GLY A 198 11.44 3.04 10.21
CA GLY A 198 11.05 4.13 9.34
C GLY A 198 10.41 3.63 8.04
N CYS A 199 10.62 4.38 6.93
CA CYS A 199 10.03 4.04 5.62
C CYS A 199 10.50 2.69 5.06
N GLU A 200 11.59 2.11 5.58
CA GLU A 200 12.14 0.84 5.13
C GLU A 200 11.19 -0.36 5.37
N ILE A 201 10.26 -0.26 6.33
CA ILE A 201 9.27 -1.33 6.54
C ILE A 201 8.35 -1.51 5.32
N ASP A 202 8.08 -0.43 4.59
CA ASP A 202 7.30 -0.47 3.35
C ASP A 202 8.09 -1.13 2.21
N ALA A 203 9.42 -0.96 2.21
CA ALA A 203 10.30 -1.63 1.25
C ALA A 203 10.35 -3.14 1.51
N TRP A 204 10.34 -3.56 2.78
CA TRP A 204 10.18 -4.96 3.14
C TRP A 204 8.85 -5.53 2.61
N SER A 205 7.72 -4.90 2.94
CA SER A 205 6.40 -5.35 2.48
C SER A 205 6.29 -5.41 0.96
N ALA A 206 6.84 -4.42 0.26
CA ALA A 206 6.91 -4.42 -1.20
C ALA A 206 7.77 -5.58 -1.75
N GLY A 207 8.89 -5.89 -1.11
CA GLY A 207 9.72 -7.04 -1.44
C GLY A 207 8.96 -8.37 -1.32
N VAL A 208 8.23 -8.55 -0.22
CA VAL A 208 7.36 -9.71 -0.01
C VAL A 208 6.30 -9.80 -1.12
N ALA A 209 5.55 -8.73 -1.37
CA ALA A 209 4.52 -8.71 -2.42
C ALA A 209 5.07 -9.03 -3.83
N LEU A 210 6.25 -8.50 -4.18
CA LEU A 210 6.89 -8.79 -5.47
C LEU A 210 7.41 -10.24 -5.56
N ALA A 211 7.92 -10.79 -4.45
CA ALA A 211 8.34 -12.18 -4.38
C ALA A 211 7.13 -13.12 -4.54
N GLU A 212 5.99 -12.81 -3.93
CA GLU A 212 4.75 -13.60 -4.10
C GLU A 212 4.28 -13.64 -5.55
N LEU A 213 4.33 -12.50 -6.25
CA LEU A 213 4.02 -12.45 -7.67
C LEU A 213 4.97 -13.31 -8.51
N ALA A 214 6.27 -13.28 -8.18
CA ALA A 214 7.27 -14.06 -8.90
C ALA A 214 7.14 -15.58 -8.63
N LEU A 215 6.75 -15.95 -7.40
CA LEU A 215 6.61 -17.33 -6.96
C LEU A 215 5.23 -17.93 -7.28
N GLY A 216 4.22 -17.10 -7.53
CA GLY A 216 2.83 -17.52 -7.73
C GLY A 216 2.16 -18.08 -6.46
N ARG A 217 2.72 -17.80 -5.28
CA ARG A 217 2.21 -18.26 -3.98
C ARG A 217 2.64 -17.31 -2.87
N PRO A 218 1.95 -17.31 -1.71
CA PRO A 218 2.38 -16.54 -0.55
C PRO A 218 3.81 -16.88 -0.11
N CYS A 219 4.56 -15.86 0.31
CA CYS A 219 5.91 -16.04 0.86
C CYS A 219 5.83 -16.56 2.28
N PHE A 220 4.89 -16.00 3.04
CA PHE A 220 4.63 -16.30 4.44
C PHE A 220 3.15 -16.60 4.63
N SER A 221 2.84 -17.36 5.66
CA SER A 221 1.47 -17.67 6.08
C SER A 221 1.50 -17.89 7.58
N ALA A 222 1.81 -16.82 8.29
CA ALA A 222 1.97 -16.81 9.73
C ALA A 222 0.64 -16.52 10.41
N THR A 223 0.39 -17.20 11.52
CA THR A 223 -0.74 -16.93 12.43
C THR A 223 -0.29 -16.20 13.70
N SER A 224 1.02 -16.03 13.88
CA SER A 224 1.61 -15.31 15.01
C SER A 224 2.97 -14.71 14.68
N ALA A 225 3.37 -13.68 15.41
CA ALA A 225 4.68 -13.04 15.31
C ALA A 225 5.88 -14.02 15.45
N PRO A 226 5.92 -14.95 16.42
CA PRO A 226 6.99 -15.93 16.51
C PRO A 226 7.07 -16.86 15.30
N GLN A 227 5.91 -17.27 14.76
CA GLN A 227 5.88 -18.10 13.55
C GLN A 227 6.42 -17.34 12.34
N LEU A 228 6.05 -16.06 12.20
CA LEU A 228 6.56 -15.20 11.13
C LEU A 228 8.09 -15.09 11.19
N LEU A 229 8.66 -14.80 12.37
CA LEU A 229 10.11 -14.74 12.55
C LEU A 229 10.79 -16.07 12.18
N SER A 230 10.18 -17.21 12.54
CA SER A 230 10.70 -18.53 12.17
C SER A 230 10.68 -18.74 10.66
N GLN A 231 9.63 -18.29 9.96
CA GLN A 231 9.53 -18.41 8.51
C GLN A 231 10.54 -17.49 7.79
N ILE A 232 10.68 -16.25 8.26
CA ILE A 232 11.69 -15.31 7.77
C ILE A 232 13.09 -15.90 7.93
N ALA A 233 13.41 -16.42 9.12
CA ALA A 233 14.70 -17.03 9.39
C ALA A 233 14.96 -18.29 8.55
N GLY A 234 13.92 -19.07 8.26
CA GLY A 234 14.01 -20.22 7.36
C GLY A 234 14.28 -19.84 5.91
N ALA A 235 13.75 -18.71 5.45
CA ALA A 235 13.89 -18.24 4.07
C ALA A 235 15.20 -17.46 3.83
N LEU A 236 15.59 -16.58 4.76
CA LEU A 236 16.69 -15.63 4.59
C LEU A 236 17.90 -15.90 5.50
N GLY A 237 17.80 -16.89 6.39
CA GLY A 237 18.76 -17.11 7.46
C GLY A 237 18.43 -16.29 8.71
N ARG A 238 19.12 -16.57 9.81
CA ARG A 238 18.93 -15.82 11.07
C ARG A 238 19.37 -14.36 10.86
N PRO A 239 18.65 -13.37 11.43
CA PRO A 239 19.11 -11.99 11.42
C PRO A 239 20.54 -11.93 12.01
N PRO A 240 21.43 -11.12 11.44
CA PRO A 240 22.78 -10.99 11.97
C PRO A 240 22.71 -10.52 13.43
N PRO A 241 23.63 -10.98 14.28
CA PRO A 241 23.53 -10.72 15.70
C PRO A 241 23.62 -9.20 15.99
N PRO A 242 22.99 -8.72 17.09
CA PRO A 242 22.80 -7.27 17.33
C PRO A 242 24.09 -6.44 17.35
N ASP A 243 25.21 -7.07 17.70
CA ASP A 243 26.57 -6.53 17.72
C ASP A 243 27.09 -6.13 16.33
N VAL A 244 26.61 -6.77 15.25
CA VAL A 244 26.96 -6.42 13.86
C VAL A 244 26.46 -5.03 13.48
N PHE A 245 25.34 -4.58 14.05
CA PHE A 245 24.78 -3.23 13.80
C PHE A 245 25.31 -2.17 14.78
N GLY A 246 25.90 -2.57 15.91
CA GLY A 246 26.46 -1.63 16.90
C GLY A 246 27.73 -0.90 16.44
N SER A 247 28.42 -1.42 15.42
CA SER A 247 29.69 -0.86 14.92
C SER A 247 29.60 -0.20 13.52
N GLY A 248 28.44 -0.25 12.87
CA GLY A 248 28.26 0.30 11.53
C GLY A 248 28.05 1.82 11.51
N GLU A 249 28.80 2.52 10.65
CA GLU A 249 28.71 3.99 10.48
C GLU A 249 27.29 4.51 10.18
N LEU A 250 26.42 3.68 9.58
CA LEU A 250 25.03 4.02 9.28
C LEU A 250 24.14 4.14 10.52
N TYR A 251 24.37 3.33 11.55
CA TYR A 251 23.61 3.40 12.81
C TYR A 251 24.03 4.62 13.63
N ALA A 252 25.33 4.90 13.69
CA ALA A 252 25.91 6.02 14.43
C ALA A 252 25.53 7.40 13.85
N ARG A 253 25.24 7.50 12.55
CA ARG A 253 24.86 8.76 11.87
C ARG A 253 23.37 9.09 11.94
N THR A 254 22.51 8.11 12.23
CA THR A 254 21.04 8.30 12.20
C THR A 254 20.46 8.56 13.60
N MET A 255 21.24 8.33 14.66
CA MET A 255 20.85 8.48 16.07
C MET A 255 21.62 9.59 16.81
N ARG A 256 22.09 10.64 16.11
CA ARG A 256 22.60 11.88 16.71
C ARG A 256 21.82 13.08 16.22
#